data_AF-A0A9P5N5C8-F1
#
_entry.id   AF-A0A9P5N5C8-F1
#
_cell.length_a   1.000
_cell.length_b   1.000
_cell.length_c   1.000
_cell.angle_alpha   90.00
_cell.angle_beta   90.00
_cell.angle_gamma   90.00
#
_symmetry.space_group_name_H-M   'P 1'
#
loop_
_entity.id
_entity.type
_entity.pdbx_description
1 polymer ?
#
loop_
_entity_poly.entity_id
_entity_poly.type
_entity_poly.pdbx_seq_one_letter_code
_entity_poly.pdbx_strand_id
1 'polypeptide(L)'
;MLVDGPHFQATNEGELVFLLSDGDNSRRPTEHDILEPEEESGTLRQNYYLRVSLDHPDSHRWRAEIAKYLAPLVLGTTMGSVPWTLADFPQGYVLLLHISPRRTRSSKPRRDFYLYAGATDVPSFASPLEFVKHAEWLMRGAHRTLDSHRSPRCKCKYCYGGSGDSADPKQSVISRELRRVRARVLAQISGNEVEDTDDAVIDAEADAEADAEAEAEADVDVDVDVDVDVDAVKSEVVTAIPATNHGGHAGGNGN
;
A
#
# COMPACT_ATOMS: atom_id res chain seq x y z
N MET A 1 22.60 10.40 8.84
CA MET A 1 22.53 10.44 10.32
C MET A 1 21.26 9.67 10.65
N LEU A 2 21.36 8.52 11.33
CA LEU A 2 20.19 7.69 11.60
C LEU A 2 19.31 8.40 12.63
N VAL A 3 18.04 8.63 12.29
CA VAL A 3 17.05 9.18 13.20
C VAL A 3 16.20 8.01 13.65
N ASP A 4 16.60 7.39 14.76
CA ASP A 4 15.87 6.26 15.33
C ASP A 4 14.82 6.76 16.31
N GLY A 5 13.57 6.40 16.04
CA GLY A 5 12.50 6.51 17.02
C GLY A 5 12.45 5.25 17.89
N PRO A 6 11.79 5.29 19.06
CA PRO A 6 11.62 4.09 19.89
C PRO A 6 10.80 2.98 19.20
N HIS A 7 10.08 3.30 18.12
CA HIS A 7 9.10 2.41 17.49
C HIS A 7 9.19 2.35 15.95
N PHE A 8 10.21 3.00 15.38
CA PHE A 8 10.51 2.94 13.96
C PHE A 8 12.01 3.16 13.76
N GLN A 9 12.54 2.66 12.64
CA GLN A 9 13.88 2.95 12.18
C GLN A 9 13.80 3.73 10.87
N ALA A 10 14.65 4.75 10.71
CA ALA A 10 14.83 5.46 9.46
C ALA A 10 16.25 5.22 8.94
N THR A 11 16.37 4.56 7.78
CA THR A 11 17.68 4.24 7.19
C THR A 11 18.26 5.46 6.46
N ASN A 12 19.58 5.47 6.24
CA ASN A 12 20.20 6.50 5.40
C ASN A 12 19.82 6.36 3.91
N GLU A 13 19.17 5.26 3.52
CA GLU A 13 18.74 4.97 2.14
C GLU A 13 17.33 5.51 1.85
N GLY A 14 16.69 6.18 2.82
CA GLY A 14 15.33 6.69 2.67
C GLY A 14 14.26 5.66 2.98
N GLU A 15 14.55 4.63 3.78
CA GLU A 15 13.55 3.63 4.17
C GLU A 15 13.04 3.87 5.59
N LEU A 16 11.73 3.73 5.77
CA LEU A 16 11.08 3.65 7.07
C LEU A 16 10.72 2.21 7.40
N VAL A 17 11.11 1.76 8.59
CA VAL A 17 10.82 0.42 9.10
C VAL A 17 9.94 0.52 10.34
N PHE A 18 8.82 -0.20 10.35
CA PHE A 18 7.97 -0.32 11.53
C PHE A 18 8.59 -1.30 12.53
N LEU A 19 8.73 -0.89 13.80
CA LEU A 19 9.11 -1.80 14.89
C LEU A 19 7.89 -2.26 15.71
N LEU A 20 6.72 -1.66 15.48
CA LEU A 20 5.45 -2.02 16.09
C LEU A 20 4.41 -2.35 15.02
N SER A 21 3.48 -3.23 15.40
CA SER A 21 2.30 -3.50 14.62
C SER A 21 1.12 -3.89 15.51
N ASP A 22 -0.07 -3.51 15.09
CA ASP A 22 -1.36 -3.98 15.61
C ASP A 22 -2.04 -4.99 14.67
N GLY A 23 -1.32 -5.52 13.68
CA GLY A 23 -1.87 -6.48 12.75
C GLY A 23 -2.22 -7.83 13.41
N ASP A 24 -3.32 -8.45 12.99
CA ASP A 24 -3.74 -9.78 13.44
C ASP A 24 -4.17 -10.65 12.26
N ASN A 25 -3.37 -11.69 12.00
CA ASN A 25 -3.52 -12.56 10.84
C ASN A 25 -4.86 -13.29 10.81
N SER A 26 -5.51 -13.51 11.96
CA SER A 26 -6.77 -14.28 12.06
C SER A 26 -7.97 -13.58 11.43
N ARG A 27 -7.86 -12.27 11.16
CA ARG A 27 -8.95 -11.44 10.63
C ARG A 27 -8.78 -11.07 9.16
N ARG A 28 -7.71 -11.55 8.53
CA ARG A 28 -7.50 -11.38 7.09
C ARG A 28 -8.45 -12.30 6.31
N PRO A 29 -8.72 -12.02 5.03
CA PRO A 29 -9.31 -13.01 4.13
C PRO A 29 -8.53 -14.32 4.24
N THR A 30 -9.26 -15.43 4.32
CA THR A 30 -8.66 -16.75 4.50
C THR A 30 -7.89 -17.16 3.25
N GLU A 31 -7.02 -18.17 3.32
CA GLU A 31 -6.37 -18.71 2.11
C GLU A 31 -7.38 -19.22 1.08
N HIS A 32 -8.59 -19.61 1.50
CA HIS A 32 -9.66 -19.95 0.56
C HIS A 32 -10.23 -18.75 -0.20
N ASP A 33 -10.11 -17.54 0.35
CA ASP A 33 -10.51 -16.28 -0.29
C ASP A 33 -9.38 -15.70 -1.17
N ILE A 34 -8.13 -16.02 -0.81
CA ILE A 34 -6.91 -15.64 -1.53
C ILE A 34 -6.53 -16.78 -2.48
N LEU A 35 -7.11 -16.76 -3.67
CA LEU A 35 -6.89 -17.82 -4.65
C LEU A 35 -5.66 -17.50 -5.48
N GLU A 36 -4.84 -18.51 -5.78
CA GLU A 36 -3.98 -18.44 -6.94
C GLU A 36 -4.85 -18.51 -8.21
N PRO A 37 -4.50 -17.80 -9.30
CA PRO A 37 -5.30 -17.79 -10.52
C PRO A 37 -5.22 -19.16 -11.21
N GLU A 38 -6.02 -20.12 -10.75
CA GLU A 38 -6.24 -21.38 -11.46
C GLU A 38 -7.38 -21.19 -12.46
N GLU A 39 -7.08 -21.40 -13.74
CA GLU A 39 -8.08 -21.46 -14.81
C GLU A 39 -8.84 -22.80 -14.74
N GLU A 40 -9.60 -23.01 -13.67
CA GLU A 40 -10.44 -24.20 -13.59
C GLU A 40 -11.68 -24.00 -14.48
N SER A 41 -11.73 -24.76 -15.58
CA SER A 41 -12.92 -24.92 -16.43
C SER A 41 -13.40 -23.67 -17.21
N GLY A 42 -12.51 -22.75 -17.57
CA GLY A 42 -12.81 -21.63 -18.48
C GLY A 42 -13.85 -20.62 -17.96
N THR A 43 -14.29 -20.75 -16.70
CA THR A 43 -15.19 -19.82 -16.04
C THR A 43 -14.39 -19.05 -15.00
N LEU A 44 -13.90 -17.86 -15.37
CA LEU A 44 -13.23 -16.96 -14.44
C LEU A 44 -14.11 -16.75 -13.20
N ARG A 45 -13.64 -17.26 -12.06
CA ARG A 45 -14.29 -17.03 -10.77
C ARG A 45 -14.34 -15.51 -10.55
N GLN A 46 -15.54 -14.99 -10.34
CA GLN A 46 -15.73 -13.57 -10.07
C GLN A 46 -15.55 -13.34 -8.57
N ASN A 47 -14.98 -12.20 -8.17
CA ASN A 47 -14.84 -11.78 -6.77
C ASN A 47 -13.83 -12.61 -5.95
N TYR A 48 -12.53 -12.41 -6.22
CA TYR A 48 -11.43 -13.07 -5.50
C TYR A 48 -10.30 -12.10 -5.15
N TYR A 49 -9.40 -12.54 -4.27
CA TYR A 49 -8.23 -11.78 -3.85
C TYR A 49 -6.94 -12.43 -4.35
N LEU A 50 -5.99 -11.61 -4.76
CA LEU A 50 -4.61 -12.00 -5.07
C LEU A 50 -3.66 -11.34 -4.07
N ARG A 51 -2.71 -12.08 -3.52
CA ARG A 51 -1.65 -11.51 -2.71
C ARG A 51 -0.68 -10.73 -3.61
N VAL A 52 -0.35 -9.51 -3.20
CA VAL A 52 0.57 -8.64 -3.93
C VAL A 52 1.95 -8.76 -3.31
N SER A 53 2.95 -9.18 -4.10
CA SER A 53 4.35 -9.25 -3.66
C SER A 53 4.92 -7.86 -3.33
N LEU A 54 5.94 -7.80 -2.48
CA LEU A 54 6.67 -6.56 -2.18
C LEU A 54 7.38 -5.96 -3.41
N ASP A 55 7.80 -6.82 -4.34
CA ASP A 55 8.43 -6.44 -5.61
C ASP A 55 7.43 -5.99 -6.68
N HIS A 56 6.12 -6.11 -6.42
CA HIS A 56 5.10 -5.69 -7.36
C HIS A 56 5.08 -4.15 -7.47
N PRO A 57 4.95 -3.56 -8.67
CA PRO A 57 4.98 -2.10 -8.85
C PRO A 57 3.93 -1.36 -8.02
N ASP A 58 2.71 -1.90 -7.89
CA ASP A 58 1.69 -1.30 -7.03
C ASP A 58 2.03 -1.36 -5.52
N SER A 59 2.79 -2.37 -5.09
CA SER A 59 3.28 -2.44 -3.71
C SER A 59 4.32 -1.36 -3.44
N HIS A 60 5.28 -1.18 -4.36
CA HIS A 60 6.24 -0.07 -4.32
C HIS A 60 5.52 1.28 -4.29
N ARG A 61 4.53 1.49 -5.17
CA ARG A 61 3.73 2.71 -5.21
C ARG A 61 3.00 2.96 -3.89
N TRP A 62 2.38 1.94 -3.30
CA TRP A 62 1.72 2.04 -2.00
C TRP A 62 2.69 2.45 -0.90
N ARG A 63 3.82 1.77 -0.78
CA ARG A 63 4.86 2.04 0.23
C ARG A 63 5.46 3.44 0.08
N ALA A 64 5.79 3.84 -1.15
CA ALA A 64 6.28 5.18 -1.44
C ALA A 64 5.25 6.27 -1.11
N GLU A 65 3.98 6.09 -1.51
CA GLU A 65 2.95 7.09 -1.24
C GLU A 65 2.64 7.20 0.26
N ILE A 66 2.69 6.11 1.03
CA ILE A 66 2.57 6.18 2.50
C ILE A 66 3.76 6.96 3.08
N ALA A 67 4.99 6.55 2.74
CA ALA A 67 6.21 7.14 3.29
C ALA A 67 6.36 8.63 2.99
N LYS A 68 5.93 9.06 1.80
CA LYS A 68 5.88 10.46 1.37
C LYS A 68 5.15 11.39 2.35
N TYR A 69 4.06 10.93 2.98
CA TYR A 69 3.36 11.71 4.00
C TYR A 69 3.79 11.35 5.42
N LEU A 70 4.21 10.10 5.64
CA LEU A 70 4.58 9.61 6.96
C LEU A 70 5.93 10.17 7.44
N ALA A 71 6.94 10.23 6.56
CA ALA A 71 8.28 10.70 6.89
C ALA A 71 8.26 12.11 7.53
N PRO A 72 7.59 13.13 6.96
CA PRO A 72 7.53 14.44 7.60
C PRO A 72 6.80 14.45 8.96
N LEU A 73 5.83 13.56 9.15
CA LEU A 73 5.06 13.48 10.40
C LEU A 73 5.90 12.90 11.55
N VAL A 74 6.72 11.88 11.26
CA VAL A 74 7.46 11.13 12.29
C VAL A 74 8.90 11.61 12.46
N LEU A 75 9.54 12.07 11.38
CA LEU A 75 10.93 12.54 11.39
C LEU A 75 11.03 14.07 11.53
N GLY A 76 9.93 14.78 11.28
CA GLY A 76 9.93 16.24 11.19
C GLY A 76 10.37 16.75 9.81
N THR A 77 10.50 18.07 9.73
CA THR A 77 10.60 18.85 8.48
C THR A 77 11.99 18.86 7.81
N THR A 78 12.95 18.10 8.34
CA THR A 78 14.38 18.32 8.04
C THR A 78 15.07 17.20 7.26
N MET A 79 14.35 16.18 6.82
CA MET A 79 14.95 14.97 6.24
C MET A 79 15.12 15.05 4.71
N GLY A 80 15.86 16.06 4.25
CA GLY A 80 16.49 16.12 2.91
C GLY A 80 15.59 15.92 1.69
N SER A 81 16.21 15.89 0.49
CA SER A 81 15.55 15.58 -0.79
C SER A 81 15.43 14.07 -1.06
N VAL A 82 15.70 13.22 -0.05
CA VAL A 82 15.71 11.78 -0.24
C VAL A 82 14.28 11.28 -0.45
N PRO A 83 14.01 10.51 -1.52
CA PRO A 83 12.70 9.88 -1.69
C PRO A 83 12.52 8.82 -0.61
N TRP A 84 11.51 9.01 0.25
CA TRP A 84 11.20 8.07 1.31
C TRP A 84 10.29 6.94 0.81
N THR A 85 10.55 5.71 1.25
CA THR A 85 9.70 4.53 1.05
C THR A 85 9.56 3.74 2.37
N LEU A 86 8.54 2.90 2.48
CA LEU A 86 8.51 1.91 3.55
C LEU A 86 9.35 0.71 3.13
N ALA A 87 10.17 0.15 4.02
CA ALA A 87 10.87 -1.10 3.75
C ALA A 87 9.88 -2.27 3.57
N ASP A 88 8.88 -2.32 4.45
CA ASP A 88 7.78 -3.29 4.42
C ASP A 88 6.51 -2.66 5.04
N PHE A 89 5.35 -3.31 4.90
CA PHE A 89 4.18 -3.03 5.72
C PHE A 89 4.38 -3.54 7.16
N PRO A 90 3.65 -3.03 8.16
CA PRO A 90 3.78 -3.54 9.52
C PRO A 90 3.45 -5.03 9.61
N GLN A 91 4.07 -5.73 10.55
CA GLN A 91 3.85 -7.17 10.76
C GLN A 91 2.35 -7.49 10.87
N GLY A 92 1.84 -8.45 10.12
CA GLY A 92 0.40 -8.74 10.17
C GLY A 92 -0.45 -7.89 9.21
N TYR A 93 0.17 -7.01 8.42
CA TYR A 93 -0.47 -6.37 7.27
C TYR A 93 -0.17 -7.12 5.97
N VAL A 94 -1.09 -7.07 5.01
CA VAL A 94 -0.92 -7.65 3.67
C VAL A 94 -1.64 -6.81 2.63
N LEU A 95 -0.95 -6.50 1.52
CA LEU A 95 -1.57 -5.87 0.36
C LEU A 95 -2.22 -6.94 -0.52
N LEU A 96 -3.52 -6.81 -0.76
CA LEU A 96 -4.30 -7.70 -1.61
C LEU A 96 -4.87 -6.92 -2.80
N LEU A 97 -4.85 -7.54 -3.97
CA LEU A 97 -5.57 -7.09 -5.15
C LEU A 97 -6.93 -7.80 -5.18
N HIS A 98 -7.99 -7.02 -5.05
CA HIS A 98 -9.36 -7.48 -5.19
C HIS A 98 -9.82 -7.36 -6.65
N ILE A 99 -10.24 -8.48 -7.22
CA ILE A 99 -10.78 -8.54 -8.59
C ILE A 99 -12.29 -8.76 -8.50
N SER A 100 -13.05 -7.70 -8.80
CA SER A 100 -14.51 -7.74 -8.75
C SER A 100 -15.12 -7.66 -10.16
N PRO A 101 -16.22 -8.40 -10.42
CA PRO A 101 -16.93 -8.26 -11.68
C PRO A 101 -17.56 -6.87 -11.76
N ARG A 102 -17.56 -6.30 -12.96
CA ARG A 102 -18.38 -5.12 -13.22
C ARG A 102 -19.81 -5.55 -13.55
N ARG A 103 -20.77 -4.66 -13.29
CA ARG A 103 -22.20 -4.90 -13.57
C ARG A 103 -22.49 -5.15 -15.05
N THR A 104 -21.65 -4.63 -15.95
CA THR A 104 -21.81 -4.79 -17.40
C THR A 104 -20.91 -5.90 -17.93
N ARG A 105 -21.52 -6.82 -18.69
CA ARG A 105 -20.89 -8.05 -19.22
C ARG A 105 -19.71 -7.80 -20.17
N SER A 106 -19.62 -6.60 -20.74
CA SER A 106 -18.59 -6.21 -21.72
C SER A 106 -17.39 -5.48 -21.10
N SER A 107 -17.37 -5.23 -19.80
CA SER A 107 -16.31 -4.42 -19.18
C SER A 107 -15.27 -5.28 -18.47
N LYS A 108 -14.00 -4.88 -18.60
CA LYS A 108 -12.87 -5.50 -17.89
C LYS A 108 -13.17 -5.52 -16.37
N PRO A 109 -12.85 -6.63 -15.66
CA PRO A 109 -13.01 -6.70 -14.21
C PRO A 109 -12.35 -5.51 -13.51
N ARG A 110 -13.00 -5.00 -12.46
CA ARG A 110 -12.44 -3.93 -11.65
C ARG A 110 -11.34 -4.53 -10.77
N ARG A 111 -10.24 -3.79 -10.64
CA ARG A 111 -9.05 -4.14 -9.87
C ARG A 111 -8.83 -3.07 -8.82
N ASP A 112 -8.91 -3.44 -7.55
CA ASP A 112 -8.73 -2.51 -6.43
C ASP A 112 -7.70 -3.09 -5.45
N PHE A 113 -6.77 -2.26 -5.00
CA PHE A 113 -5.77 -2.68 -4.01
C PHE A 113 -6.23 -2.30 -2.61
N TYR A 114 -6.10 -3.23 -1.68
CA TYR A 114 -6.50 -3.06 -0.29
C TYR A 114 -5.39 -3.53 0.63
N LEU A 115 -5.05 -2.71 1.63
CA LEU A 115 -4.13 -3.10 2.69
C LEU A 115 -4.93 -3.66 3.87
N TYR A 116 -4.86 -4.96 4.07
CA TYR A 116 -5.54 -5.65 5.17
C TYR A 116 -4.63 -5.70 6.39
N ALA A 117 -5.12 -5.13 7.49
CA ALA A 117 -4.43 -5.08 8.77
C ALA A 117 -4.75 -6.27 9.66
N GLY A 118 -5.98 -6.77 9.55
CA GLY A 118 -6.55 -7.66 10.54
C GLY A 118 -6.59 -7.09 11.97
N ALA A 119 -6.42 -5.77 12.15
CA ALA A 119 -6.54 -5.10 13.44
C ALA A 119 -7.99 -5.13 13.97
N THR A 120 -8.20 -4.86 15.27
CA THR A 120 -9.48 -5.14 15.95
C THR A 120 -10.69 -4.44 15.35
N ASP A 121 -10.51 -3.26 14.76
CA ASP A 121 -11.60 -2.39 14.33
C ASP A 121 -11.46 -1.89 12.89
N VAL A 122 -10.38 -2.31 12.19
CA VAL A 122 -10.10 -1.87 10.82
C VAL A 122 -9.96 -3.08 9.90
N PRO A 123 -10.97 -3.36 9.05
CA PRO A 123 -10.91 -4.53 8.17
C PRO A 123 -9.84 -4.36 7.08
N SER A 124 -9.78 -3.19 6.45
CA SER A 124 -8.85 -2.89 5.36
C SER A 124 -8.78 -1.38 5.08
N PHE A 125 -7.65 -0.92 4.55
CA PHE A 125 -7.48 0.42 4.00
C PHE A 125 -7.58 0.35 2.48
N ALA A 126 -8.41 1.21 1.86
CA ALA A 126 -8.67 1.22 0.42
C ALA A 126 -7.68 2.10 -0.36
N SER A 127 -6.87 2.89 0.34
CA SER A 127 -5.82 3.71 -0.28
C SER A 127 -4.64 3.95 0.68
N PRO A 128 -3.46 4.30 0.15
CA PRO A 128 -2.30 4.71 0.96
C PRO A 128 -2.64 5.78 1.99
N LEU A 129 -3.38 6.81 1.58
CA LEU A 129 -3.73 7.98 2.41
C LEU A 129 -4.62 7.61 3.61
N GLU A 130 -5.48 6.61 3.47
CA GLU A 130 -6.30 6.12 4.58
C GLU A 130 -5.45 5.49 5.68
N PHE A 131 -4.30 4.92 5.31
CA PHE A 131 -3.41 4.24 6.22
C PHE A 131 -2.42 5.18 6.93
N VAL A 132 -2.05 6.32 6.32
CA VAL A 132 -0.99 7.22 6.84
C VAL A 132 -1.18 7.59 8.31
N LYS A 133 -2.39 7.99 8.75
CA LYS A 133 -2.61 8.38 10.16
C LYS A 133 -2.56 7.19 11.12
N HIS A 134 -2.90 6.00 10.65
CA HIS A 134 -2.74 4.76 11.42
C HIS A 134 -1.26 4.39 11.53
N ALA A 135 -0.52 4.48 10.43
CA ALA A 135 0.92 4.29 10.39
C ALA A 135 1.67 5.28 11.30
N GLU A 136 1.27 6.56 11.31
CA GLU A 136 1.82 7.57 12.23
C GLU A 136 1.60 7.15 13.68
N TRP A 137 0.39 6.69 14.02
CA TRP A 137 0.07 6.21 15.36
C TRP A 137 0.92 4.99 15.76
N LEU A 138 1.13 4.03 14.85
CA LEU A 138 2.04 2.89 15.05
C LEU A 138 3.48 3.35 15.34
N MET A 139 4.03 4.24 14.51
CA MET A 139 5.39 4.75 14.67
C MET A 139 5.58 5.65 15.90
N ARG A 140 4.50 6.23 16.43
CA ARG A 140 4.52 7.00 17.70
C ARG A 140 4.36 6.12 18.95
N GLY A 141 4.34 4.80 18.81
CA GLY A 141 4.34 3.89 19.95
C GLY A 141 3.02 3.30 20.33
N ALA A 142 2.08 3.17 19.38
CA ALA A 142 0.77 2.52 19.51
C ALA A 142 0.62 1.67 20.79
N HIS A 143 0.11 2.31 21.84
CA HIS A 143 -0.07 1.63 23.11
C HIS A 143 -1.43 0.94 23.09
N ARG A 144 -1.41 -0.39 22.94
CA ARG A 144 -2.57 -1.28 23.17
C ARG A 144 -2.94 -1.42 24.66
N THR A 145 -2.41 -0.59 25.55
CA THR A 145 -2.76 -0.69 26.96
C THR A 145 -4.22 -0.34 27.13
N LEU A 146 -4.99 -1.28 27.69
CA LEU A 146 -6.37 -1.12 28.15
C LEU A 146 -6.57 0.11 29.05
N ASP A 147 -5.49 0.67 29.60
CA ASP A 147 -5.46 2.02 30.18
C ASP A 147 -5.61 3.10 29.09
N SER A 148 -6.84 3.25 28.61
CA SER A 148 -7.30 4.23 27.62
C SER A 148 -7.01 5.70 27.95
N HIS A 149 -6.40 5.98 29.10
CA HIS A 149 -6.15 7.34 29.59
C HIS A 149 -4.75 7.88 29.26
N ARG A 150 -3.75 7.04 28.94
CA ARG A 150 -2.37 7.51 28.71
C ARG A 150 -1.89 7.38 27.27
N SER A 151 -2.59 6.61 26.44
CA SER A 151 -2.19 6.34 25.06
C SER A 151 -2.86 7.34 24.11
N PRO A 152 -2.12 7.97 23.18
CA PRO A 152 -2.76 8.78 22.15
C PRO A 152 -3.69 7.88 21.33
N ARG A 153 -4.96 8.27 21.21
CA ARG A 153 -5.92 7.56 20.37
C ARG A 153 -5.52 7.70 18.90
N CYS A 154 -5.66 6.63 18.14
CA CYS A 154 -5.46 6.68 16.70
C CYS A 154 -6.49 7.64 16.07
N LYS A 155 -6.01 8.54 15.21
CA LYS A 155 -6.83 9.55 14.52
C LYS A 155 -7.23 9.13 13.10
N CYS A 156 -7.02 7.87 12.72
CA CYS A 156 -7.45 7.39 11.42
C CYS A 156 -8.99 7.29 11.37
N LYS A 157 -9.56 7.37 10.17
CA LYS A 157 -11.03 7.36 10.00
C LYS A 157 -11.71 6.10 10.56
N TYR A 158 -10.99 5.00 10.68
CA TYR A 158 -11.54 3.73 11.15
C TYR A 158 -11.49 3.60 12.68
N CYS A 159 -10.40 4.03 13.32
CA CYS A 159 -10.27 3.97 14.78
C CYS A 159 -11.05 5.08 15.49
N TYR A 160 -11.26 6.23 14.83
CA TYR A 160 -11.96 7.37 15.45
C TYR A 160 -13.49 7.26 15.36
N GLY A 161 -14.04 6.61 14.32
CA GLY A 161 -15.48 6.62 14.02
C GLY A 161 -16.33 5.50 14.60
N GLY A 162 -15.83 4.73 15.57
CA GLY A 162 -16.57 3.63 16.20
C GLY A 162 -17.59 4.10 17.26
N SER A 163 -17.56 5.38 17.66
CA SER A 163 -18.31 5.88 18.81
C SER A 163 -19.40 6.89 18.41
N GLY A 164 -20.35 6.47 17.57
CA GLY A 164 -21.78 6.88 17.49
C GLY A 164 -22.22 8.36 17.43
N ASP A 165 -21.45 9.32 17.93
CA ASP A 165 -21.89 10.68 18.26
C ASP A 165 -20.91 11.78 17.82
N SER A 166 -19.76 11.44 17.24
CA SER A 166 -18.77 12.42 16.79
C SER A 166 -18.91 12.74 15.30
N ALA A 167 -18.82 14.04 14.97
CA ALA A 167 -18.57 14.52 13.61
C ALA A 167 -17.19 14.01 13.15
N ASP A 168 -17.14 12.75 12.73
CA ASP A 168 -15.88 12.08 12.44
C ASP A 168 -15.14 12.81 11.32
N PRO A 169 -13.81 12.94 11.44
CA PRO A 169 -13.01 13.53 10.39
C PRO A 169 -13.17 12.65 9.15
N LYS A 170 -13.97 13.14 8.19
CA LYS A 170 -14.14 12.52 6.88
C LYS A 170 -12.76 12.31 6.27
N GLN A 171 -12.60 11.26 5.46
CA GLN A 171 -11.34 11.00 4.75
C GLN A 171 -10.85 12.24 3.97
N SER A 172 -11.77 13.07 3.45
CA SER A 172 -11.44 14.34 2.80
C SER A 172 -10.68 15.32 3.70
N VAL A 173 -11.02 15.39 4.99
CA VAL A 173 -10.35 16.24 5.98
C VAL A 173 -8.95 15.72 6.25
N ILE A 174 -8.80 14.42 6.47
CA ILE A 174 -7.49 13.77 6.69
C ILE A 174 -6.60 13.98 5.46
N SER A 175 -7.11 13.70 4.26
CA SER A 175 -6.37 13.92 3.00
C SER A 175 -6.01 15.39 2.80
N ARG A 176 -6.86 16.35 3.19
CA ARG A 176 -6.57 17.79 3.13
C ARG A 176 -5.43 18.14 4.10
N GLU A 177 -5.47 17.64 5.33
CA GLU A 177 -4.41 17.84 6.32
C GLU A 177 -3.06 17.27 5.85
N LEU A 178 -3.06 16.04 5.33
CA LEU A 178 -1.84 15.40 4.80
C LEU A 178 -1.26 16.17 3.61
N ARG A 179 -2.11 16.70 2.72
CA ARG A 179 -1.67 17.57 1.62
C ARG A 179 -1.04 18.87 2.14
N ARG A 180 -1.60 19.50 3.18
CA ARG A 180 -1.02 20.70 3.82
C ARG A 180 0.32 20.40 4.47
N VAL A 181 0.46 19.27 5.16
CA VAL A 181 1.74 18.82 5.72
C VAL A 181 2.79 18.71 4.61
N ARG A 182 2.45 18.03 3.51
CA ARG A 182 3.36 17.91 2.36
C ARG A 182 3.74 19.27 1.76
N ALA A 183 2.77 20.16 1.54
CA ALA A 183 3.02 21.48 0.96
C ALA A 183 4.02 22.29 1.81
N ARG A 184 3.84 22.32 3.14
CA ARG A 184 4.76 23.00 4.06
C ARG A 184 6.18 22.44 3.99
N VAL A 185 6.30 21.12 3.95
CA VAL A 185 7.61 20.44 3.87
C VAL A 185 8.31 20.77 2.55
N LEU A 186 7.58 20.73 1.44
CA LEU A 186 8.15 21.07 0.13
C LEU A 186 8.62 22.52 0.07
N ALA A 187 7.87 23.45 0.65
CA ALA A 187 8.27 24.86 0.69
C ALA A 187 9.49 25.11 1.58
N GLN A 188 9.61 24.41 2.71
CA GLN A 188 10.80 24.46 3.55
C GLN A 188 12.04 23.92 2.83
N ILE A 189 11.90 22.85 2.04
CA ILE A 189 13.01 22.30 1.25
C ILE A 189 13.44 23.27 0.15
N SER A 190 12.50 23.99 -0.48
CA SER A 190 12.84 24.96 -1.52
C SER A 190 13.42 26.28 -1.00
N GLY A 191 13.50 26.45 0.33
CA GLY A 191 13.97 27.69 0.95
C GLY A 191 12.99 28.86 0.76
N ASN A 192 11.75 28.58 0.32
CA ASN A 192 10.69 29.58 0.32
C ASN A 192 10.10 29.64 1.72
N GLU A 193 10.29 30.77 2.41
CA GLU A 193 9.57 31.05 3.64
C GLU A 193 8.07 31.07 3.30
N VAL A 194 7.33 30.07 3.79
CA VAL A 194 5.88 30.12 3.76
C VAL A 194 5.47 31.14 4.81
N GLU A 195 5.08 32.34 4.37
CA GLU A 195 4.37 33.26 5.25
C GLU A 195 3.11 32.51 5.73
N ASP A 196 3.07 32.16 7.02
CA ASP A 196 1.92 31.56 7.70
C ASP A 196 0.77 32.57 7.60
N THR A 197 0.02 32.48 6.51
CA THR A 197 -1.23 33.20 6.36
C THR A 197 -2.27 32.44 7.17
N ASP A 198 -2.42 32.87 8.43
CA ASP A 198 -3.39 32.36 9.39
C ASP A 198 -4.77 32.15 8.75
N ASP A 199 -5.18 30.88 8.61
CA ASP A 199 -6.54 30.29 8.57
C ASP A 199 -7.74 31.05 7.94
N ALA A 200 -7.51 32.07 7.12
CA ALA A 200 -8.55 32.84 6.49
C ALA A 200 -8.97 32.22 5.15
N VAL A 201 -9.95 31.31 5.24
CA VAL A 201 -10.93 31.03 4.16
C VAL A 201 -10.34 30.55 2.83
N ILE A 202 -9.76 29.35 2.79
CA ILE A 202 -9.60 28.59 1.53
C ILE A 202 -10.58 27.41 1.55
N ASP A 203 -11.86 27.72 1.34
CA ASP A 203 -12.91 26.73 1.08
C ASP A 203 -13.47 26.82 -0.36
N ALA A 204 -12.75 27.47 -1.29
CA ALA A 204 -13.29 27.74 -2.62
C ALA A 204 -12.60 27.05 -3.81
N GLU A 205 -11.32 26.64 -3.76
CA GLU A 205 -10.60 26.35 -5.03
C GLU A 205 -9.72 25.08 -5.04
N ALA A 206 -10.14 24.00 -4.37
CA ALA A 206 -9.42 22.72 -4.46
C ALA A 206 -10.10 21.65 -5.33
N ASP A 207 -11.15 22.01 -6.08
CA ASP A 207 -11.87 21.13 -7.02
C ASP A 207 -11.49 21.36 -8.50
N ALA A 208 -10.47 22.19 -8.79
CA ALA A 208 -10.10 22.53 -10.18
C ALA A 208 -8.97 21.68 -10.80
N GLU A 209 -8.29 20.80 -10.06
CA GLU A 209 -7.11 20.07 -10.59
C GLU A 209 -7.31 18.55 -10.78
N ALA A 210 -8.55 18.08 -10.94
CA ALA A 210 -8.82 16.68 -11.28
C ALA A 210 -9.03 16.41 -12.79
N ASP A 211 -9.00 17.44 -13.65
CA ASP A 211 -9.51 17.34 -15.03
C ASP A 211 -8.53 17.81 -16.14
N ALA A 212 -7.21 17.69 -15.92
CA ALA A 212 -6.19 18.13 -16.90
C ALA A 212 -5.17 17.05 -17.32
N GLU A 213 -5.48 15.76 -17.19
CA GLU A 213 -4.69 14.66 -17.80
C GLU A 213 -5.53 13.85 -18.82
N ALA A 214 -6.43 14.51 -19.55
CA ALA A 214 -7.01 13.98 -20.78
C ALA A 214 -6.29 14.60 -22.00
N GLU A 215 -4.98 14.39 -22.06
CA GLU A 215 -4.21 14.63 -23.28
C GLU A 215 -4.61 13.58 -24.32
N ALA A 216 -5.21 14.08 -25.39
CA ALA A 216 -5.46 13.48 -26.69
C ALA A 216 -4.53 12.32 -27.10
N GLU A 217 -4.97 11.08 -26.88
CA GLU A 217 -4.62 9.97 -27.76
C GLU A 217 -5.51 10.09 -29.00
N ALA A 218 -5.01 10.80 -30.02
CA ALA A 218 -5.58 10.72 -31.35
C ALA A 218 -5.33 9.30 -31.88
N ASP A 219 -6.41 8.53 -32.03
CA ASP A 219 -6.42 7.26 -32.75
C ASP A 219 -5.86 7.49 -34.17
N VAL A 220 -4.56 7.21 -34.35
CA VAL A 220 -3.98 6.99 -35.67
C VAL A 220 -4.04 5.50 -35.90
N ASP A 221 -5.10 5.04 -36.56
CA ASP A 221 -5.19 3.72 -37.15
C ASP A 221 -4.10 3.60 -38.24
N VAL A 222 -2.90 3.18 -37.85
CA VAL A 222 -1.88 2.72 -38.79
C VAL A 222 -2.12 1.23 -39.01
N ASP A 223 -2.80 0.91 -40.11
CA ASP A 223 -2.81 -0.44 -40.68
C ASP A 223 -1.38 -0.78 -41.14
N VAL A 224 -0.60 -1.36 -40.23
CA VAL A 224 0.68 -1.98 -40.57
C VAL A 224 0.40 -3.44 -40.91
N ASP A 225 0.28 -3.72 -42.21
CA ASP A 225 0.38 -5.07 -42.75
C ASP A 225 1.81 -5.58 -42.49
N VAL A 226 2.02 -6.23 -41.34
CA VAL A 226 3.26 -6.95 -41.05
C VAL A 226 3.12 -8.35 -41.63
N ASP A 227 3.71 -8.55 -42.80
CA ASP A 227 4.02 -9.87 -43.33
C ASP A 227 5.04 -10.56 -42.40
N VAL A 228 4.54 -11.30 -41.42
CA VAL A 228 5.37 -12.17 -40.59
C VAL A 228 5.54 -13.49 -41.33
N ASP A 229 6.69 -13.64 -41.98
CA ASP A 229 7.18 -14.94 -42.43
C ASP A 229 7.43 -15.82 -41.19
N VAL A 230 6.47 -16.70 -40.90
CA VAL A 230 6.59 -17.73 -39.88
C VAL A 230 7.47 -18.84 -40.42
N ASP A 231 8.79 -18.62 -40.38
CA ASP A 231 9.75 -19.69 -40.60
C ASP A 231 9.69 -20.68 -39.44
N ALA A 232 9.36 -21.91 -39.82
CA ALA A 232 9.14 -23.05 -38.94
C ALA A 232 10.42 -23.40 -38.15
N VAL A 233 10.49 -22.94 -36.90
CA VAL A 233 11.51 -23.43 -35.96
C VAL A 233 11.07 -24.79 -35.44
N LYS A 234 11.66 -25.84 -36.02
CA LYS A 234 11.60 -27.21 -35.50
C LYS A 234 12.14 -27.24 -34.06
N SER A 235 11.24 -27.42 -33.10
CA SER A 235 11.55 -27.73 -31.71
C SER A 235 12.09 -29.16 -31.63
N GLU A 236 13.41 -29.32 -31.52
CA GLU A 236 14.03 -30.55 -31.03
C GLU A 236 13.83 -30.65 -29.52
N VAL A 237 12.94 -31.57 -29.13
CA VAL A 237 12.71 -31.97 -27.74
C VAL A 237 13.89 -32.84 -27.30
N VAL A 238 14.83 -32.24 -26.56
CA VAL A 238 15.85 -32.99 -25.81
C VAL A 238 15.35 -33.19 -24.39
N THR A 239 14.79 -34.36 -24.13
CA THR A 239 14.49 -34.87 -22.79
C THR A 239 15.77 -35.36 -22.14
N ALA A 240 16.24 -34.65 -21.12
CA ALA A 240 17.22 -35.17 -20.17
C ALA A 240 16.78 -34.84 -18.75
N ILE A 241 16.13 -35.81 -18.11
CA ILE A 241 15.81 -35.80 -16.68
C ILE A 241 17.02 -36.38 -15.94
N PRO A 242 17.73 -35.62 -15.10
CA PRO A 242 18.74 -36.19 -14.22
C PRO A 242 18.07 -36.90 -13.03
N ALA A 243 18.43 -38.17 -12.85
CA ALA A 243 17.99 -38.99 -11.73
C ALA A 243 18.42 -38.39 -10.39
N THR A 244 17.47 -38.14 -9.49
CA THR A 244 17.74 -37.79 -8.10
C THR A 244 18.12 -39.06 -7.32
N ASN A 245 19.34 -39.04 -6.80
CA ASN A 245 19.93 -40.08 -5.99
C ASN A 245 19.35 -40.02 -4.56
N HIS A 246 18.53 -41.01 -4.18
CA HIS A 246 18.07 -41.18 -2.81
C HIS A 246 19.18 -41.77 -1.94
N GLY A 247 19.98 -40.89 -1.34
CA GLY A 247 20.89 -41.25 -0.25
C GLY A 247 20.10 -41.42 1.06
N GLY A 248 19.85 -42.67 1.44
CA GLY A 248 19.35 -43.01 2.76
C GLY A 248 20.37 -42.63 3.85
N HIS A 249 19.89 -42.00 4.91
CA HIS A 249 20.66 -41.84 6.14
C HIS A 249 19.90 -42.52 7.28
N ALA A 250 20.40 -43.69 7.65
CA ALA A 250 20.06 -44.40 8.88
C ALA A 250 21.04 -43.94 9.98
N GLY A 251 20.48 -43.43 11.08
CA GLY A 251 21.14 -43.28 12.37
C GLY A 251 20.01 -43.13 13.40
N GLY A 252 19.80 -44.00 14.37
CA GLY A 252 20.76 -44.85 15.08
C GLY A 252 21.35 -44.04 16.23
N ASN A 253 20.68 -44.08 17.39
CA ASN A 253 21.16 -43.95 18.78
C ASN A 253 19.93 -43.69 19.67
N GLY A 254 19.63 -44.40 20.76
CA GLY A 254 20.50 -45.20 21.63
C GLY A 254 20.80 -44.43 22.91
N ASN A 255 19.82 -44.31 23.81
CA ASN A 255 19.87 -44.62 25.25
C ASN A 255 18.55 -44.25 25.95
#